data_AF-A0A9E3SPT7-F1
#
_entry.id   AF-A0A9E3SPT7-F1
#
_cell.length_a   1.000
_cell.length_b   1.000
_cell.length_c   1.000
_cell.angle_alpha   90.00
_cell.angle_beta   90.00
_cell.angle_gamma   90.00
#
_symmetry.space_group_name_H-M   'P 1'
#
loop_
_entity.id
_entity.type
_entity.pdbx_description
1 polymer ?
#
loop_
_entity_poly.entity_id
_entity_poly.type
_entity_poly.pdbx_seq_one_letter_code
_entity_poly.pdbx_strand_id
1 'polypeptide(L)'
;MIDNPLFGLAGILLLGTLAQWLSWRLRIPSILVLLLFGFIAGPLTGVLSPDALLGDLLFPVVSLSVAIILFEGGLSLNIRELSEVGGTVRRLITVGVLISWVVISAAAYLLLGLALPIAVLLGAILTVTGPTVVIPLLRHVRPTARV
;
A
#
# COMPACT_ATOMS: atom_id res chain seq x y z
N MET A 1 -24.79 -2.21 -16.74
CA MET A 1 -24.93 -3.18 -15.65
C MET A 1 -24.42 -4.51 -16.15
N ILE A 2 -23.38 -5.04 -15.51
CA ILE A 2 -22.95 -6.42 -15.76
C ILE A 2 -23.80 -7.29 -14.84
N ASP A 3 -24.84 -7.92 -15.38
CA ASP A 3 -25.85 -8.64 -14.59
C ASP A 3 -25.33 -9.96 -14.00
N ASN A 4 -24.11 -10.38 -14.36
CA ASN A 4 -23.51 -11.62 -13.93
C ASN A 4 -22.13 -11.39 -13.28
N PRO A 5 -21.95 -11.80 -12.01
CA PRO A 5 -20.73 -11.52 -11.24
C PRO A 5 -19.46 -12.08 -11.89
N LEU A 6 -19.56 -13.14 -12.70
CA LEU A 6 -18.43 -13.71 -13.41
C LEU A 6 -17.81 -12.73 -14.41
N PHE A 7 -18.63 -11.96 -15.13
CA PHE A 7 -18.13 -10.96 -16.07
C PHE A 7 -17.48 -9.77 -15.35
N GLY A 8 -17.98 -9.41 -14.17
CA GLY A 8 -17.36 -8.36 -13.35
C GLY A 8 -15.99 -8.79 -12.82
N LEU A 9 -15.87 -10.01 -12.30
CA LEU A 9 -14.60 -10.57 -11.84
C LEU A 9 -13.60 -10.75 -13.00
N ALA A 10 -14.05 -11.27 -14.15
CA ALA A 10 -13.24 -11.36 -15.35
C ALA A 10 -12.78 -9.98 -15.83
N GLY A 11 -13.67 -8.97 -15.75
CA GLY A 11 -13.35 -7.58 -16.05
C GLY A 11 -12.28 -7.00 -15.13
N ILE A 12 -12.36 -7.24 -13.82
CA ILE A 12 -11.34 -6.81 -12.85
C ILE A 12 -9.99 -7.44 -13.18
N LEU A 13 -9.94 -8.75 -13.43
CA LEU A 13 -8.71 -9.45 -13.79
C LEU A 13 -8.13 -8.91 -15.10
N LEU A 14 -8.95 -8.77 -16.13
CA LEU A 14 -8.52 -8.29 -17.44
C LEU A 14 -7.99 -6.86 -17.37
N LEU A 15 -8.71 -5.94 -16.71
CA LEU A 15 -8.25 -4.56 -16.50
C LEU A 15 -6.98 -4.52 -15.66
N GLY A 16 -6.86 -5.35 -14.63
CA GLY A 16 -5.65 -5.45 -13.81
C GLY A 16 -4.44 -5.91 -14.61
N THR A 17 -4.58 -6.96 -15.41
CA THR A 17 -3.51 -7.46 -16.28
C THR A 17 -3.14 -6.45 -17.37
N LEU A 18 -4.13 -5.79 -18.00
CA LEU A 18 -3.89 -4.72 -18.98
C LEU A 18 -3.16 -3.53 -18.34
N ALA A 19 -3.57 -3.12 -17.14
CA ALA A 19 -2.92 -2.04 -16.40
C ALA A 19 -1.47 -2.40 -16.08
N GLN A 20 -1.19 -3.64 -15.63
CA GLN A 20 0.17 -4.11 -15.38
C GLN A 20 1.02 -4.14 -16.66
N TRP A 21 0.48 -4.67 -17.76
CA TRP A 21 1.16 -4.71 -19.05
C TRP A 21 1.48 -3.30 -19.57
N LEU A 22 0.52 -2.39 -19.47
CA LEU A 22 0.70 -0.99 -19.87
C LEU A 22 1.72 -0.27 -19.00
N SER A 23 1.70 -0.51 -17.68
CA SER A 23 2.67 0.04 -16.73
C SER A 23 4.10 -0.36 -17.10
N TRP A 24 4.30 -1.65 -17.41
CA TRP A 24 5.59 -2.17 -17.86
C TRP A 24 6.01 -1.56 -19.19
N ARG A 25 5.09 -1.43 -20.15
CA ARG A 25 5.37 -0.84 -21.47
C ARG A 25 5.77 0.64 -21.40
N LEU A 26 5.13 1.40 -20.50
CA LEU A 26 5.39 2.82 -20.27
C LEU A 26 6.48 3.10 -19.22
N ARG A 27 6.97 2.06 -18.54
CA ARG A 27 7.98 2.15 -17.46
C ARG A 27 7.57 3.09 -16.31
N ILE A 28 6.28 3.08 -15.96
CA ILE A 28 5.71 3.83 -14.83
C ILE A 28 5.30 2.89 -13.70
N PRO A 29 5.24 3.35 -12.44
CA PRO A 29 4.80 2.54 -11.31
C PRO A 29 3.41 1.94 -11.54
N SER A 30 3.28 0.63 -11.39
CA SER A 30 2.06 -0.10 -11.72
C SER A 30 0.85 0.34 -10.91
N ILE A 31 1.06 0.77 -9.66
CA ILE A 31 0.00 1.24 -8.79
C ILE A 31 -0.74 2.46 -9.35
N LEU A 32 -0.04 3.34 -10.08
CA LEU A 32 -0.66 4.53 -10.67
C LEU A 32 -1.62 4.17 -11.80
N VAL A 33 -1.22 3.22 -12.66
CA VAL A 33 -2.06 2.76 -13.78
C VAL A 33 -3.22 1.92 -13.27
N LEU A 34 -2.98 1.06 -12.28
CA LEU A 34 -4.03 0.28 -11.61
C LEU A 34 -5.09 1.20 -10.97
N LEU A 35 -4.64 2.26 -10.28
CA LEU A 35 -5.54 3.24 -9.68
C LEU A 35 -6.34 4.00 -10.73
N LEU A 36 -5.71 4.39 -11.85
CA LEU A 36 -6.39 5.05 -12.96
C LEU A 36 -7.47 4.16 -13.58
N PHE A 37 -7.13 2.91 -13.89
CA PHE A 37 -8.08 1.95 -14.48
C PHE A 37 -9.23 1.65 -13.50
N GLY A 38 -8.93 1.46 -12.21
CA GLY A 38 -9.94 1.25 -11.18
C GLY A 38 -10.86 2.45 -10.99
N PHE A 39 -10.31 3.67 -10.99
CA PHE A 39 -11.08 4.91 -10.91
C PHE A 39 -12.00 5.09 -12.12
N ILE A 40 -11.49 4.84 -13.33
CA ILE A 40 -12.28 4.92 -14.56
C ILE A 40 -13.39 3.87 -14.55
N ALA A 41 -13.07 2.61 -14.27
CA ALA A 41 -14.03 1.51 -14.33
C ALA A 41 -15.06 1.53 -13.19
N GLY A 42 -14.69 2.07 -12.03
CA GLY A 42 -15.57 2.23 -10.88
C GLY A 42 -16.27 3.59 -10.85
N PRO A 43 -15.81 4.56 -10.04
CA PRO A 43 -16.52 5.83 -9.84
C PRO A 43 -16.86 6.63 -11.09
N LEU A 44 -16.00 6.62 -12.12
CA LEU A 44 -16.19 7.48 -13.30
C LEU A 44 -17.25 6.95 -14.28
N THR A 45 -17.22 5.64 -14.56
CA THR A 45 -18.12 5.01 -15.55
C THR A 45 -19.23 4.17 -14.93
N GLY A 46 -19.11 3.79 -13.66
CA GLY A 46 -20.06 2.92 -12.96
C GLY A 46 -20.15 1.51 -13.51
N VAL A 47 -19.20 1.07 -14.35
CA VAL A 47 -19.23 -0.24 -15.01
C VAL A 47 -18.97 -1.37 -14.00
N LEU A 48 -18.09 -1.13 -13.04
CA LEU A 48 -17.74 -2.07 -11.97
C LEU A 48 -18.06 -1.44 -10.61
N SER A 49 -19.00 -2.04 -9.89
CA SER A 49 -19.31 -1.67 -8.50
C SER A 49 -18.85 -2.78 -7.57
N PRO A 50 -17.74 -2.60 -6.82
CA PRO A 50 -17.22 -3.61 -5.89
C PRO A 50 -18.26 -4.04 -4.85
N ASP A 51 -19.05 -3.10 -4.33
CA ASP A 51 -20.10 -3.36 -3.35
C ASP A 51 -21.21 -4.25 -3.91
N ALA A 52 -21.61 -4.09 -5.18
CA ALA A 52 -22.63 -4.97 -5.77
C ALA A 52 -22.04 -6.32 -6.21
N LEU A 53 -20.75 -6.36 -6.58
CA LEU A 53 -20.06 -7.57 -7.04
C LEU A 53 -19.73 -8.53 -5.90
N LEU A 54 -19.25 -7.98 -4.79
CA LEU A 54 -18.74 -8.76 -3.65
C LEU A 54 -19.62 -8.63 -2.42
N GLY A 55 -20.43 -7.57 -2.28
CA GLY A 55 -21.31 -7.36 -1.12
C GLY A 55 -20.56 -7.52 0.19
N ASP A 56 -21.09 -8.37 1.07
CA ASP A 56 -20.52 -8.69 2.38
C ASP A 56 -19.13 -9.36 2.30
N LEU A 57 -18.75 -9.90 1.13
CA LEU A 57 -17.43 -10.51 0.90
C LEU A 57 -16.35 -9.48 0.53
N LEU A 58 -16.71 -8.23 0.22
CA LEU A 58 -15.74 -7.22 -0.19
C LEU A 58 -14.66 -7.01 0.87
N PHE A 59 -15.07 -6.71 2.10
CA PHE A 59 -14.15 -6.47 3.20
C PHE A 59 -13.33 -7.73 3.59
N PRO A 60 -13.94 -8.93 3.72
CA PRO A 60 -13.19 -10.17 3.89
C PRO A 60 -12.13 -10.44 2.80
N VAL A 61 -12.47 -10.25 1.53
CA VAL A 61 -11.54 -10.46 0.41
C VAL A 61 -10.41 -9.44 0.45
N VAL A 62 -10.70 -8.17 0.72
CA VAL A 62 -9.67 -7.13 0.89
C VAL A 62 -8.75 -7.47 2.07
N SER A 63 -9.32 -7.86 3.22
CA SER A 63 -8.53 -8.24 4.39
C SER A 63 -7.64 -9.45 4.12
N LEU A 64 -8.15 -10.48 3.45
CA LEU A 64 -7.39 -11.66 3.06
C LEU A 64 -6.27 -11.27 2.08
N SER A 65 -6.58 -10.41 1.11
CA SER A 65 -5.61 -9.94 0.12
C SER A 65 -4.47 -9.15 0.78
N VAL A 66 -4.79 -8.22 1.69
CA VAL A 66 -3.79 -7.47 2.47
C VAL A 66 -2.96 -8.42 3.34
N ALA A 67 -3.58 -9.40 3.98
CA ALA A 67 -2.87 -10.40 4.78
C ALA A 67 -1.88 -11.21 3.93
N ILE A 68 -2.28 -11.66 2.73
CA ILE A 68 -1.41 -12.38 1.79
C ILE A 68 -0.24 -11.51 1.33
N ILE A 69 -0.50 -10.25 0.96
CA ILE A 69 0.55 -9.31 0.53
C ILE A 69 1.58 -9.07 1.65
N LEU A 70 1.11 -8.87 2.88
CA LEU A 70 1.98 -8.69 4.04
C LEU A 70 2.75 -9.97 4.37
N PHE A 71 2.11 -11.13 4.22
CA PHE A 71 2.73 -12.43 4.43
C PHE A 71 3.83 -12.71 3.41
N GLU A 72 3.58 -12.48 2.11
CA GLU A 72 4.59 -12.58 1.06
C GLU A 72 5.76 -11.63 1.30
N GLY A 73 5.46 -10.37 1.65
CA GLY A 73 6.47 -9.40 2.04
C GLY A 73 7.32 -9.86 3.22
N GLY A 74 6.71 -10.50 4.23
CA GLY A 74 7.39 -11.07 5.38
C GLY A 74 8.24 -12.30 5.05
N LEU A 75 7.78 -13.19 4.17
CA LEU A 75 8.55 -14.35 3.73
C LEU A 75 9.79 -13.97 2.90
N SER A 76 9.74 -12.85 2.19
CA SER A 76 10.89 -12.31 1.45
C SER A 76 12.00 -11.71 2.33
N LEU A 77 11.74 -11.56 3.63
CA LEU A 77 12.65 -10.94 4.58
C LEU A 77 13.79 -11.89 4.99
N ASN A 78 15.04 -11.46 4.80
CA ASN A 78 16.19 -12.20 5.30
C ASN A 78 16.47 -11.85 6.77
N ILE A 79 16.08 -12.74 7.68
CA ILE A 79 16.22 -12.54 9.14
C ILE A 79 17.70 -12.33 9.54
N ARG A 80 18.65 -12.95 8.82
CA ARG A 80 20.09 -12.79 9.09
C ARG A 80 20.56 -11.38 8.77
N GLU A 81 20.25 -10.86 7.57
CA GLU A 81 20.55 -9.48 7.19
C GLU A 81 19.89 -8.47 8.14
N LEU A 82 18.64 -8.74 8.55
CA LEU A 82 17.94 -7.89 9.52
C LEU A 82 18.63 -7.87 10.87
N SER A 83 19.21 -8.99 11.32
CA SER A 83 19.93 -9.04 12.60
C SER A 83 21.26 -8.27 12.56
N GLU A 84 21.95 -8.25 11.43
CA GLU A 84 23.21 -7.51 11.25
C GLU A 84 23.01 -5.99 11.27
N VAL A 85 21.88 -5.50 10.77
CA VAL A 85 21.55 -4.05 10.70
C VAL A 85 20.38 -3.68 11.64
N GLY A 86 20.07 -4.57 12.58
CA GLY A 86 18.81 -4.54 13.34
C GLY A 86 18.61 -3.29 14.20
N GLY A 87 19.70 -2.69 14.69
CA GLY A 87 19.65 -1.44 15.44
C GLY A 87 19.08 -0.27 14.62
N THR A 88 19.50 -0.14 13.36
CA THR A 88 19.02 0.91 12.46
C THR A 88 17.57 0.66 12.06
N VAL A 89 17.22 -0.58 11.71
CA VAL A 89 15.83 -0.94 11.35
C VAL A 89 14.90 -0.69 12.52
N ARG A 90 15.29 -1.12 13.74
CA ARG A 90 14.49 -0.89 14.94
C ARG A 90 14.23 0.58 15.16
N ARG A 91 15.22 1.47 14.97
CA ARG A 91 15.02 2.92 15.10
C ARG A 91 14.13 3.49 14.00
N LEU A 92 14.26 3.01 12.77
CA LEU A 92 13.39 3.41 11.65
C LEU A 92 11.92 3.03 11.91
N ILE A 93 11.65 1.81 12.35
CA ILE A 93 10.28 1.32 12.58
C ILE A 93 9.64 1.81 13.89
N THR A 94 10.44 2.30 14.84
CA THR A 94 9.93 2.84 16.12
C THR A 94 9.97 4.37 16.11
N VAL A 95 11.14 4.95 16.27
CA VAL A 95 11.35 6.41 16.36
C VAL A 95 11.01 7.09 15.03
N GLY A 96 11.44 6.52 13.90
CA GLY A 96 11.16 7.08 12.57
C GLY A 96 9.67 7.13 12.25
N VAL A 97 8.95 6.04 12.55
CA VAL A 97 7.49 5.96 12.43
C VAL A 97 6.82 6.94 13.39
N LEU A 98 7.21 6.99 14.66
CA LEU A 98 6.61 7.91 15.64
C LEU A 98 6.77 9.37 15.22
N ILE A 99 7.98 9.77 14.79
CA ILE A 99 8.24 11.13 14.34
C ILE A 99 7.42 11.45 13.08
N SER A 100 7.46 10.56 12.08
CA SER A 100 6.70 10.75 10.84
C SER A 100 5.20 10.89 11.12
N TRP A 101 4.66 10.04 12.00
CA TRP A 101 3.26 10.07 12.41
C TRP A 101 2.87 11.40 13.06
N VAL A 102 3.67 11.89 14.02
CA VAL A 102 3.44 13.18 14.68
C VAL A 102 3.52 14.32 13.68
N VAL A 103 4.55 14.34 12.81
CA VAL A 103 4.75 15.41 11.82
C VAL A 103 3.60 15.44 10.81
N ILE A 104 3.19 14.29 10.26
CA ILE A 104 2.08 14.21 9.30
C ILE A 104 0.76 14.61 9.98
N SER A 105 0.50 14.11 11.19
CA SER A 105 -0.73 14.45 11.93
C SER A 105 -0.80 15.95 12.26
N ALA A 106 0.33 16.54 12.68
CA ALA A 106 0.42 17.97 12.97
C ALA A 106 0.26 18.80 11.70
N ALA A 107 0.89 18.41 10.59
CA ALA A 107 0.71 19.06 9.31
C ALA A 107 -0.75 18.99 8.84
N ALA A 108 -1.40 17.84 8.98
CA ALA A 108 -2.81 17.64 8.66
C ALA A 108 -3.74 18.54 9.51
N TYR A 109 -3.45 18.69 10.80
CA TYR A 109 -4.21 19.58 11.68
C TYR A 109 -3.97 21.07 11.37
N LEU A 110 -2.70 21.47 11.23
CA LEU A 110 -2.31 22.88 11.12
C LEU A 110 -2.46 23.46 9.71
N LEU A 111 -2.11 22.71 8.67
CA LEU A 111 -2.12 23.19 7.28
C LEU A 111 -3.46 22.95 6.59
N LEU A 112 -4.13 21.83 6.88
CA LEU A 112 -5.39 21.45 6.24
C LEU A 112 -6.62 21.73 7.12
N GLY A 113 -6.43 22.14 8.38
CA GLY A 113 -7.52 22.44 9.31
C GLY A 113 -8.39 21.23 9.67
N LEU A 114 -7.87 20.01 9.53
CA LEU A 114 -8.62 18.80 9.82
C LEU A 114 -8.87 18.65 11.32
N ALA A 115 -10.04 18.13 11.69
CA ALA A 115 -10.33 17.80 13.09
C ALA A 115 -9.29 16.81 13.64
N LEU A 116 -8.92 16.97 14.91
CA LEU A 116 -7.84 16.19 15.55
C LEU A 116 -7.96 14.67 15.33
N PRO A 117 -9.13 14.02 15.48
CA PRO A 117 -9.25 12.57 15.24
C PRO A 117 -8.93 12.17 13.80
N ILE A 118 -9.33 12.99 12.83
CA ILE A 118 -9.10 12.74 11.39
C ILE A 118 -7.64 13.00 11.05
N ALA A 119 -7.04 14.06 11.58
CA ALA A 119 -5.63 14.39 11.36
C ALA A 119 -4.72 13.27 11.87
N VAL A 120 -5.01 12.76 13.08
CA VAL A 120 -4.26 11.65 13.70
C VAL A 120 -4.45 10.34 12.92
N LEU A 121 -5.68 10.06 12.45
CA LEU A 121 -5.97 8.91 11.60
C LEU A 121 -5.23 8.98 10.26
N LEU A 122 -5.24 10.15 9.61
CA LEU A 122 -4.54 10.37 8.36
C LEU A 122 -3.04 10.16 8.53
N GLY A 123 -2.46 10.69 9.62
CA GLY A 123 -1.08 10.41 9.98
C GLY A 123 -0.81 8.93 10.11
N ALA A 124 -1.68 8.17 10.79
CA ALA A 124 -1.50 6.74 10.98
C ALA A 124 -1.49 5.97 9.64
N ILE A 125 -2.41 6.31 8.74
CA ILE A 125 -2.52 5.68 7.42
C ILE A 125 -1.29 6.00 6.56
N LEU A 126 -0.85 7.26 6.53
CA LEU A 126 0.25 7.72 5.67
C LEU A 126 1.64 7.31 6.16
N THR A 127 1.80 6.98 7.43
CA THR A 127 3.10 6.60 8.00
C THR A 127 3.51 5.17 7.64
N VAL A 128 2.55 4.31 7.27
CA VAL A 128 2.82 2.91 6.96
C VAL A 128 3.65 2.78 5.68
N THR A 129 4.83 2.14 5.81
CA THR A 129 5.68 1.77 4.69
C THR A 129 5.74 0.25 4.53
N GLY A 130 5.70 -0.25 3.30
CA GLY A 130 5.85 -1.68 3.01
C GLY A 130 7.30 -2.18 3.17
N PRO A 131 7.50 -3.51 3.35
CA PRO A 131 8.82 -4.14 3.44
C PRO A 131 9.66 -3.93 2.16
N THR A 132 8.99 -3.64 1.04
CA THR A 132 9.60 -3.31 -0.26
C THR A 132 10.47 -2.05 -0.25
N VAL A 133 10.29 -1.12 0.70
CA VAL A 133 11.12 0.08 0.85
C VAL A 133 12.24 -0.12 1.88
N VAL A 134 11.93 -0.84 2.98
CA VAL A 134 12.89 -1.07 4.07
C VAL A 134 14.09 -1.90 3.60
N ILE A 135 13.85 -2.97 2.81
CA ILE A 135 14.91 -3.88 2.34
C ILE A 135 15.92 -3.19 1.41
N PRO A 136 15.52 -2.40 0.39
CA PRO A 136 16.47 -1.62 -0.40
C PRO A 136 17.22 -0.56 0.42
N LEU A 137 16.55 0.10 1.37
CA LEU A 137 17.20 1.08 2.24
C LEU A 137 18.31 0.43 3.08
N LEU A 138 18.08 -0.79 3.60
CA LEU A 138 19.12 -1.56 4.30
C LEU A 138 20.38 -1.78 3.46
N ARG A 139 20.22 -2.00 2.15
CA ARG A 139 21.36 -2.17 1.22
C ARG A 139 22.11 -0.87 0.92
N HIS A 140 21.46 0.29 1.09
CA HIS A 140 22.05 1.61 0.86
C HIS A 140 22.66 2.21 2.12
N VAL A 141 22.08 1.93 3.28
CA VAL A 141 22.61 2.33 4.58
C VAL A 141 23.73 1.35 4.95
N ARG A 142 24.91 1.54 4.36
CA ARG A 142 26.14 0.81 4.75
C ARG A 142 26.34 0.98 6.26
N PRO A 143 26.20 -0.07 7.08
CA PRO A 143 26.49 0.04 8.49
C PRO A 143 27.97 0.40 8.62
N THR A 144 28.29 1.56 9.19
CA THR A 144 29.66 1.83 9.61
C THR A 144 29.94 0.82 10.70
N ALA A 145 30.73 -0.21 10.40
CA ALA A 145 31.24 -1.13 11.41
C ALA A 145 31.95 -0.29 12.46
N ARG A 146 31.32 -0.10 13.62
CA ARG A 146 32.01 0.41 14.79
C ARG A 146 32.84 -0.73 15.32
N VAL A 147 34.16 -0.52 15.24
CA VAL A 147 35.21 -1.23 15.98
C VAL A 147 34.88 -1.25 17.46
#